data_AF-A0A521VGM2-F1
#
_entry.id   AF-A0A521VGM2-F1
#
_cell.length_a   1.000
_cell.length_b   1.000
_cell.length_c   1.000
_cell.angle_alpha   90.00
_cell.angle_beta   90.00
_cell.angle_gamma   90.00
#
_symmetry.space_group_name_H-M   'P 1'
#
loop_
_entity.id
_entity.type
_entity.pdbx_description
1 polymer ?
#
loop_
_entity_poly.entity_id
_entity_poly.type
_entity_poly.pdbx_seq_one_letter_code
_entity_poly.pdbx_strand_id
1 'polypeptide(L)'
;MKRTLALSQLLLLFVALLAGGEETRVLATQDGGQIRYTLRSFAPDAHRLDPAIELAPVDSLQAAKLVTRHLAAGRVEEVSLLSNAPKARFERLRESFAGWSADDFARAFGRYFAPGNRIVGEAAIGHHRLLMWYLGDTDDVTGYFFVEVDGRLLLDDVPSEARTSLRRVLEAHRSGRAQ
;
A
#
# COMPACT_ATOMS: atom_id res chain seq x y z
N MET A 1 27.64 32.87 -19.88
CA MET A 1 26.55 31.89 -20.14
C MET A 1 25.89 31.53 -18.82
N LYS A 2 24.75 32.15 -18.50
CA LYS A 2 23.98 31.87 -17.27
C LYS A 2 22.93 30.80 -17.60
N ARG A 3 23.02 29.62 -17.00
CA ARG A 3 21.97 28.59 -17.04
C ARG A 3 20.93 28.93 -15.99
N THR A 4 19.76 29.37 -16.43
CA THR A 4 18.57 29.53 -15.59
C THR A 4 18.01 28.15 -15.29
N LEU A 5 18.12 27.72 -14.02
CA LEU A 5 17.39 26.58 -13.48
C LEU A 5 15.92 26.98 -13.36
N ALA A 6 15.07 26.42 -14.22
CA ALA A 6 13.63 26.53 -14.09
C ALA A 6 13.18 25.65 -12.91
N LEU A 7 12.94 26.28 -11.78
CA LEU A 7 12.26 25.69 -10.63
C LEU A 7 10.78 25.53 -11.01
N SER A 8 10.38 24.35 -11.52
CA SER A 8 8.97 24.04 -11.72
C SER A 8 8.31 23.88 -10.35
N GLN A 9 7.63 24.92 -9.90
CA GLN A 9 6.75 24.87 -8.74
C GLN A 9 5.55 23.98 -9.10
N LEU A 10 5.53 22.77 -8.54
CA LEU A 10 4.43 21.84 -8.67
C LEU A 10 3.25 22.36 -7.84
N LEU A 11 2.23 22.88 -8.52
CA LEU A 11 1.02 23.40 -7.89
C LEU A 11 0.07 22.22 -7.59
N LEU A 12 -0.06 21.83 -6.32
CA LEU A 12 -1.09 20.91 -5.85
C LEU A 12 -2.40 21.70 -5.71
N LEU A 13 -3.39 21.43 -6.57
CA LEU A 13 -4.73 22.00 -6.44
C LEU A 13 -5.58 21.08 -5.54
N PHE A 14 -5.87 21.53 -4.33
CA PHE A 14 -6.76 20.84 -3.38
C PHE A 14 -8.22 21.28 -3.62
N VAL A 15 -9.11 20.35 -3.92
CA VAL A 15 -10.56 20.58 -3.83
C VAL A 15 -11.07 19.71 -2.68
N ALA A 16 -11.22 20.29 -1.50
CA ALA A 16 -11.68 19.60 -0.30
C ALA A 16 -13.21 19.62 -0.23
N LEU A 17 -13.86 18.46 -0.40
CA LEU A 17 -15.16 18.20 0.21
C LEU A 17 -14.92 17.34 1.46
N LEU A 18 -14.99 17.96 2.63
CA LEU A 18 -14.79 17.28 3.91
C LEU A 18 -16.08 16.59 4.36
N ALA A 19 -16.19 15.31 4.02
CA ALA A 19 -17.04 14.37 4.75
C ALA A 19 -16.28 13.04 4.89
N GLY A 20 -15.74 12.76 6.09
CA GLY A 20 -15.29 11.40 6.45
C GLY A 20 -13.79 11.07 6.39
N GLY A 21 -12.89 12.05 6.32
CA GLY A 21 -11.43 11.76 6.30
C GLY A 21 -10.93 11.12 5.00
N GLU A 22 -11.77 11.14 3.98
CA GLU A 22 -11.46 10.81 2.59
C GLU A 22 -11.46 12.10 1.78
N GLU A 23 -10.43 12.31 0.96
CA GLU A 23 -10.31 13.47 0.09
C GLU A 23 -9.98 13.05 -1.33
N THR A 24 -10.48 13.79 -2.33
CA THR A 24 -10.09 13.57 -3.72
C THR A 24 -8.84 14.36 -4.05
N ARG A 25 -7.82 13.69 -4.58
CA ARG A 25 -6.55 14.28 -5.00
C ARG A 25 -6.32 14.09 -6.50
N VAL A 26 -5.49 14.97 -7.05
CA VAL A 26 -4.99 14.86 -8.43
C VAL A 26 -3.46 14.93 -8.39
N LEU A 27 -2.81 13.90 -8.90
CA LEU A 27 -1.37 13.83 -9.06
C LEU A 27 -1.01 14.16 -10.51
N ALA A 28 -0.25 15.23 -10.72
CA ALA A 28 0.37 15.50 -12.01
C ALA A 28 1.51 14.51 -12.27
N THR A 29 1.55 13.94 -13.48
CA THR A 29 2.61 13.02 -13.91
C THR A 29 3.68 13.75 -14.72
N GLN A 30 4.89 13.17 -14.80
CA GLN A 30 6.04 13.80 -15.46
C GLN A 30 5.83 14.02 -16.97
N ASP A 31 4.95 13.22 -17.59
CA ASP A 31 4.54 13.30 -18.99
C ASP A 31 3.38 14.29 -19.21
N GLY A 32 2.99 15.07 -18.20
CA GLY A 32 1.91 16.07 -18.29
C GLY A 32 0.50 15.50 -18.11
N GLY A 33 0.37 14.20 -17.84
CA GLY A 33 -0.89 13.56 -17.47
C GLY A 33 -1.34 13.89 -16.04
N GLN A 34 -2.52 13.38 -15.68
CA GLN A 34 -3.11 13.52 -14.36
C GLN A 34 -3.70 12.19 -13.87
N ILE A 35 -3.45 11.86 -12.60
CA ILE A 35 -4.04 10.71 -11.93
C ILE A 35 -4.97 11.24 -10.83
N ARG A 36 -6.27 10.98 -10.98
CA ARG A 36 -7.27 11.28 -9.95
C ARG A 36 -7.46 10.06 -9.06
N TYR A 37 -7.43 10.25 -7.75
CA TYR A 37 -7.61 9.20 -6.75
C TYR A 37 -8.26 9.77 -5.49
N THR A 38 -8.86 8.93 -4.66
CA THR A 38 -9.23 9.33 -3.29
C THR A 38 -8.15 8.88 -2.31
N LEU A 39 -7.93 9.66 -1.26
CA LEU A 39 -7.01 9.37 -0.18
C LEU A 39 -7.77 9.35 1.14
N ARG A 40 -7.69 8.23 1.85
CA ARG A 40 -8.23 8.05 3.18
C ARG A 40 -7.11 8.04 4.22
N SER A 41 -7.30 8.79 5.30
CA SER A 41 -6.40 8.79 6.47
C SER A 41 -6.80 7.75 7.51
N PHE A 42 -5.84 7.34 8.35
CA PHE A 42 -6.06 6.41 9.45
C PHE A 42 -5.55 6.97 10.78
N ALA A 43 -6.02 6.40 11.89
CA ALA A 43 -5.49 6.71 13.21
C ALA A 43 -3.99 6.36 13.31
N PRO A 44 -3.20 7.06 14.14
CA PRO A 44 -1.75 6.85 14.25
C PRO A 44 -1.33 5.41 14.61
N ASP A 45 -2.19 4.69 15.33
CA ASP A 45 -1.98 3.32 15.78
C ASP A 45 -2.74 2.27 14.96
N ALA A 46 -3.36 2.69 13.84
CA ALA A 46 -4.16 1.81 12.99
C ALA A 46 -3.36 0.64 12.42
N HIS A 47 -2.04 0.66 12.45
CA HIS A 47 -1.20 -0.46 12.01
C HIS A 47 -1.17 -1.62 13.01
N ARG A 48 -1.41 -1.36 14.30
CA ARG A 48 -1.26 -2.35 15.38
C ARG A 48 -2.26 -3.50 15.26
N LEU A 49 -1.85 -4.67 15.73
CA LEU A 49 -2.75 -5.82 15.87
C LEU A 49 -3.55 -5.67 17.16
N ASP A 50 -4.86 -5.83 17.06
CA ASP A 50 -5.75 -5.99 18.21
C ASP A 50 -6.11 -7.49 18.30
N PRO A 51 -5.70 -8.20 19.37
CA PRO A 51 -6.01 -9.62 19.53
C PRO A 51 -7.50 -9.91 19.70
N ALA A 52 -8.33 -8.92 20.05
CA ALA A 52 -9.78 -9.07 20.16
C ALA A 52 -10.50 -9.03 18.79
N ILE A 53 -9.80 -8.59 17.73
CA ILE A 53 -10.38 -8.45 16.39
C ILE A 53 -9.90 -9.60 15.51
N GLU A 54 -10.85 -10.40 15.03
CA GLU A 54 -10.58 -11.36 13.96
C GLU A 54 -10.40 -10.63 12.63
N LEU A 55 -9.18 -10.68 12.09
CA LEU A 55 -8.87 -10.04 10.81
C LEU A 55 -9.53 -10.77 9.65
N ALA A 56 -10.29 -10.03 8.83
CA ALA A 56 -10.89 -10.51 7.60
C ALA A 56 -10.53 -9.60 6.42
N PRO A 57 -10.46 -10.11 5.17
CA PRO A 57 -10.13 -9.31 3.99
C PRO A 57 -11.35 -8.51 3.48
N VAL A 58 -12.03 -7.78 4.37
CA VAL A 58 -13.22 -6.97 4.08
C VAL A 58 -12.90 -5.51 3.76
N ASP A 59 -11.71 -5.07 4.17
CA ASP A 59 -11.14 -3.77 3.84
C ASP A 59 -9.61 -3.90 3.68
N SER A 60 -8.97 -2.90 3.06
CA SER A 60 -7.53 -2.92 2.75
C SER A 60 -6.65 -2.96 4.00
N LEU A 61 -7.07 -2.31 5.09
CA LEU A 61 -6.30 -2.27 6.33
C LEU A 61 -6.25 -3.66 6.96
N GLN A 62 -7.41 -4.29 7.14
CA GLN A 62 -7.49 -5.64 7.68
C GLN A 62 -6.84 -6.66 6.75
N ALA A 63 -7.05 -6.56 5.44
CA ALA A 63 -6.38 -7.42 4.46
C ALA A 63 -4.85 -7.30 4.53
N ALA A 64 -4.30 -6.09 4.62
CA ALA A 64 -2.85 -5.88 4.75
C ALA A 64 -2.29 -6.42 6.08
N LYS A 65 -3.00 -6.20 7.20
CA LYS A 65 -2.62 -6.79 8.49
C LYS A 65 -2.64 -8.31 8.42
N LEU A 66 -3.66 -8.88 7.79
CA LEU A 66 -3.84 -10.32 7.64
C LEU A 66 -2.69 -10.91 6.82
N VAL A 67 -2.42 -10.36 5.63
CA VAL A 67 -1.29 -10.72 4.76
C VAL A 67 0.02 -10.66 5.53
N THR A 68 0.28 -9.54 6.20
CA THR A 68 1.54 -9.31 6.94
C THR A 68 1.68 -10.28 8.11
N ARG A 69 0.60 -10.59 8.83
CA ARG A 69 0.56 -11.59 9.91
C ARG A 69 0.85 -13.00 9.40
N HIS A 70 0.31 -13.38 8.24
CA HIS A 70 0.63 -14.69 7.63
C HIS A 70 2.08 -14.75 7.15
N LEU A 71 2.58 -13.68 6.52
CA LEU A 71 3.99 -13.58 6.12
C LEU A 71 4.93 -13.66 7.31
N ALA A 72 4.67 -12.92 8.41
CA ALA A 72 5.50 -12.96 9.61
C ALA A 72 5.60 -14.35 10.26
N ALA A 73 4.63 -15.22 9.98
CA ALA A 73 4.61 -16.60 10.45
C ALA A 73 5.04 -17.62 9.38
N GLY A 74 5.61 -17.17 8.25
CA GLY A 74 6.05 -18.03 7.15
C GLY A 74 4.93 -18.77 6.41
N ARG A 75 3.67 -18.38 6.59
CA ARG A 75 2.51 -19.06 5.98
C ARG A 75 2.26 -18.57 4.55
N VAL A 76 3.17 -18.91 3.64
CA VAL A 76 3.14 -18.46 2.23
C VAL A 76 1.90 -18.92 1.46
N GLU A 77 1.38 -20.10 1.76
CA GLU A 77 0.16 -20.63 1.12
C GLU A 77 -1.06 -19.78 1.50
N GLU A 78 -1.23 -19.48 2.79
CA GLU A 78 -2.31 -18.61 3.29
C GLU A 78 -2.28 -17.21 2.66
N VAL A 79 -1.08 -16.63 2.52
CA VAL A 79 -0.92 -15.32 1.84
C VAL A 79 -1.35 -15.41 0.38
N SER A 80 -1.10 -16.55 -0.26
CA SER A 80 -1.44 -16.76 -1.66
C SER A 80 -2.93 -16.85 -1.89
N LEU A 81 -3.68 -17.40 -0.94
CA LEU A 81 -5.16 -17.41 -0.98
C LEU A 81 -5.78 -16.02 -0.80
N LEU A 82 -5.01 -15.02 -0.37
CA LEU A 82 -5.42 -13.62 -0.25
C LEU A 82 -5.08 -12.81 -1.52
N SER A 83 -4.97 -13.44 -2.68
CA SER A 83 -4.63 -12.81 -3.96
C SER A 83 -5.69 -13.09 -5.03
N ASN A 84 -5.88 -12.16 -5.97
CA ASN A 84 -6.68 -12.38 -7.18
C ASN A 84 -5.98 -13.30 -8.21
N ALA A 85 -4.74 -13.71 -7.96
CA ALA A 85 -3.99 -14.68 -8.77
C ALA A 85 -3.22 -15.67 -7.87
N PRO A 86 -3.92 -16.53 -7.10
CA PRO A 86 -3.33 -17.26 -5.96
C PRO A 86 -2.20 -18.20 -6.36
N LYS A 87 -2.35 -18.97 -7.45
CA LYS A 87 -1.29 -19.85 -7.94
C LYS A 87 -0.02 -19.09 -8.30
N ALA A 88 -0.17 -17.97 -9.02
CA ALA A 88 0.96 -17.15 -9.44
C ALA A 88 1.64 -16.44 -8.26
N ARG A 89 0.87 -16.02 -7.25
CA ARG A 89 1.44 -15.49 -6.00
C ARG A 89 2.23 -16.55 -5.26
N PHE A 90 1.68 -17.76 -5.10
CA PHE A 90 2.37 -18.85 -4.40
C PHE A 90 3.74 -19.13 -5.00
N GLU A 91 3.82 -19.30 -6.32
CA GLU A 91 5.11 -19.54 -6.98
C GLU A 91 6.10 -18.41 -6.76
N ARG A 92 5.66 -17.14 -6.87
CA ARG A 92 6.52 -15.98 -6.62
C ARG A 92 7.02 -15.93 -5.17
N LEU A 93 6.16 -16.18 -4.18
CA LEU A 93 6.56 -16.14 -2.77
C LEU A 93 7.50 -17.31 -2.44
N ARG A 94 7.20 -18.51 -2.96
CA ARG A 94 8.06 -19.69 -2.80
C ARG A 94 9.45 -19.45 -3.37
N GLU A 95 9.55 -18.83 -4.55
CA GLU A 95 10.82 -18.47 -5.17
C GLU A 95 11.53 -17.35 -4.40
N SER A 96 10.82 -16.27 -4.09
CA SER A 96 11.39 -15.08 -3.42
C SER A 96 11.95 -15.39 -2.03
N PHE A 97 11.36 -16.35 -1.33
CA PHE A 97 11.74 -16.73 0.03
C PHE A 97 12.37 -18.12 0.09
N ALA A 98 12.90 -18.62 -1.03
CA ALA A 98 13.65 -19.86 -1.05
C ALA A 98 14.84 -19.77 -0.06
N GLY A 99 14.91 -20.72 0.88
CA GLY A 99 15.94 -20.76 1.91
C GLY A 99 15.70 -19.87 3.13
N TRP A 100 14.57 -19.16 3.22
CA TRP A 100 14.23 -18.38 4.41
C TRP A 100 13.82 -19.29 5.58
N SER A 101 14.32 -18.94 6.76
CA SER A 101 13.89 -19.53 8.03
C SER A 101 12.66 -18.81 8.60
N ALA A 102 12.03 -19.40 9.62
CA ALA A 102 10.93 -18.76 10.34
C ALA A 102 11.35 -17.41 10.97
N ASP A 103 12.60 -17.30 11.44
CA ASP A 103 13.12 -16.08 12.04
C ASP A 103 13.31 -14.96 11.00
N ASP A 104 13.67 -15.32 9.76
CA ASP A 104 13.77 -14.35 8.67
C ASP A 104 12.40 -13.73 8.36
N PHE A 105 11.36 -14.55 8.30
CA PHE A 105 9.98 -14.09 8.12
C PHE A 105 9.52 -13.22 9.29
N ALA A 106 9.72 -13.68 10.53
CA ALA A 106 9.32 -12.95 11.73
C ALA A 106 10.00 -11.58 11.80
N ARG A 107 11.30 -11.52 11.48
CA ARG A 107 12.06 -10.26 11.45
C ARG A 107 11.59 -9.33 10.33
N ALA A 108 11.44 -9.84 9.10
CA ALA A 108 11.14 -9.03 7.93
C ALA A 108 9.72 -8.44 7.93
N PHE A 109 8.74 -9.21 8.43
CA PHE A 109 7.32 -8.84 8.38
C PHE A 109 6.73 -8.48 9.74
N GLY A 110 7.24 -9.04 10.85
CA GLY A 110 6.82 -8.66 12.20
C GLY A 110 7.10 -7.20 12.51
N ARG A 111 8.17 -6.63 11.91
CA ARG A 111 8.53 -5.22 12.07
C ARG A 111 7.40 -4.26 11.70
N TYR A 112 6.52 -4.60 10.77
CA TYR A 112 5.42 -3.72 10.33
C TYR A 112 4.57 -3.23 11.51
N PHE A 113 4.41 -4.07 12.54
CA PHE A 113 3.62 -3.78 13.74
C PHE A 113 4.38 -3.04 14.86
N ALA A 114 5.66 -2.71 14.65
CA ALA A 114 6.49 -2.00 15.63
C ALA A 114 5.96 -0.58 15.92
N PRO A 115 6.18 -0.02 17.12
CA PRO A 115 5.64 1.29 17.50
C PRO A 115 6.10 2.47 16.62
N GLY A 116 7.27 2.38 15.97
CA GLY A 116 7.78 3.42 15.06
C GLY A 116 7.19 3.41 13.65
N ASN A 117 6.38 2.39 13.33
CA ASN A 117 5.75 2.24 12.02
C ASN A 117 4.30 2.75 12.08
N ARG A 118 3.71 3.06 10.92
CA ARG A 118 2.33 3.57 10.84
C ARG A 118 1.73 3.41 9.46
N ILE A 119 0.40 3.46 9.38
CA ILE A 119 -0.30 3.62 8.11
C ILE A 119 -0.21 5.09 7.69
N VAL A 120 0.25 5.33 6.46
CA VAL A 120 0.32 6.67 5.87
C VAL A 120 -1.03 7.07 5.31
N GLY A 121 -1.73 6.13 4.69
CA GLY A 121 -3.05 6.34 4.10
C GLY A 121 -3.43 5.19 3.17
N GLU A 122 -4.63 5.30 2.62
CA GLU A 122 -5.13 4.43 1.56
C GLU A 122 -5.51 5.28 0.35
N ALA A 123 -4.87 5.01 -0.79
CA ALA A 123 -5.25 5.61 -2.06
C ALA A 123 -6.17 4.66 -2.84
N ALA A 124 -7.23 5.19 -3.45
CA ALA A 124 -8.19 4.39 -4.22
C ALA A 124 -8.45 4.94 -5.62
N ILE A 125 -8.59 4.01 -6.58
CA ILE A 125 -9.03 4.27 -7.96
C ILE A 125 -10.02 3.16 -8.34
N GLY A 126 -11.31 3.50 -8.46
CA GLY A 126 -12.37 2.51 -8.72
C GLY A 126 -12.41 1.44 -7.63
N HIS A 127 -12.24 0.17 -8.01
CA HIS A 127 -12.16 -0.98 -7.09
C HIS A 127 -10.75 -1.31 -6.61
N HIS A 128 -9.74 -0.58 -7.06
CA HIS A 128 -8.35 -0.79 -6.67
C HIS A 128 -7.99 0.08 -5.47
N ARG A 129 -7.16 -0.46 -4.58
CA ARG A 129 -6.66 0.21 -3.38
C ARG A 129 -5.15 0.06 -3.29
N LEU A 130 -4.51 1.06 -2.70
CA LEU A 130 -3.12 1.04 -2.28
C LEU A 130 -3.10 1.43 -0.79
N LEU A 131 -2.80 0.48 0.08
CA LEU A 131 -2.52 0.80 1.49
C LEU A 131 -1.03 1.10 1.63
N MET A 132 -0.70 2.29 2.12
CA MET A 132 0.67 2.76 2.29
C MET A 132 1.09 2.66 3.75
N TRP A 133 2.29 2.10 3.99
CA TRP A 133 2.81 1.83 5.33
C TRP A 133 4.22 2.42 5.44
N TYR A 134 4.43 3.25 6.46
CA TYR A 134 5.74 3.81 6.77
C TYR A 134 6.50 2.88 7.72
N LEU A 135 7.74 2.56 7.34
CA LEU A 135 8.69 1.75 8.10
C LEU A 135 9.79 2.68 8.64
N GLY A 136 9.72 3.01 9.93
CA GLY A 136 10.59 3.98 10.57
C GLY A 136 12.03 3.50 10.75
N ASP A 137 12.28 2.18 10.74
CA ASP A 137 13.64 1.62 10.77
C ASP A 137 14.41 1.89 9.47
N THR A 138 13.71 2.00 8.35
CA THR A 138 14.31 2.25 7.03
C THR A 138 13.98 3.63 6.46
N ASP A 139 13.18 4.43 7.16
CA ASP A 139 12.60 5.70 6.67
C ASP A 139 11.96 5.56 5.28
N ASP A 140 11.22 4.47 5.05
CA ASP A 140 10.63 4.14 3.75
C ASP A 140 9.12 3.97 3.82
N VAL A 141 8.44 4.24 2.71
CA VAL A 141 7.01 3.95 2.53
C VAL A 141 6.88 2.74 1.61
N THR A 142 6.34 1.66 2.14
CA THR A 142 5.94 0.48 1.36
C THR A 142 4.44 0.50 1.08
N GLY A 143 3.97 -0.39 0.21
CA GLY A 143 2.54 -0.48 -0.09
C GLY A 143 2.07 -1.86 -0.53
N TYR A 144 0.85 -2.20 -0.13
CA TYR A 144 0.11 -3.32 -0.68
C TYR A 144 -0.95 -2.80 -1.65
N PHE A 145 -1.00 -3.42 -2.84
CA PHE A 145 -2.04 -3.17 -3.83
C PHE A 145 -3.13 -4.20 -3.62
N PHE A 146 -4.38 -3.74 -3.53
CA PHE A 146 -5.56 -4.60 -3.44
C PHE A 146 -6.56 -4.27 -4.55
N VAL A 147 -7.41 -5.23 -4.84
CA VAL A 147 -8.60 -5.06 -5.68
C VAL A 147 -9.78 -5.73 -4.99
N GLU A 148 -10.92 -5.07 -5.06
CA GLU A 148 -12.19 -5.61 -4.59
C GLU A 148 -12.74 -6.62 -5.61
N VAL A 149 -12.98 -7.85 -5.16
CA VAL A 149 -13.60 -8.93 -5.94
C VAL A 149 -14.61 -9.64 -5.05
N ASP A 150 -15.87 -9.69 -5.48
CA ASP A 150 -16.97 -10.35 -4.75
C ASP A 150 -17.05 -9.95 -3.27
N GLY A 151 -16.92 -8.65 -2.98
CA GLY A 151 -16.99 -8.09 -1.62
C GLY A 151 -15.77 -8.36 -0.75
N ARG A 152 -14.66 -8.87 -1.31
CA ARG A 152 -13.40 -9.13 -0.62
C ARG A 152 -12.27 -8.28 -1.21
N LEU A 153 -11.36 -7.81 -0.37
CA LEU A 153 -10.14 -7.12 -0.78
C LEU A 153 -9.00 -8.13 -0.88
N LEU A 154 -8.59 -8.43 -2.12
CA LEU A 154 -7.52 -9.37 -2.42
C LEU A 154 -6.29 -8.62 -2.93
N LEU A 155 -5.09 -9.14 -2.67
CA LEU A 155 -3.86 -8.63 -3.25
C LEU A 155 -4.00 -8.59 -4.77
N ASP A 156 -3.72 -7.42 -5.35
CA ASP A 156 -3.84 -7.18 -6.78
C ASP A 156 -2.54 -7.59 -7.49
N ASP A 157 -2.52 -8.82 -7.97
CA ASP A 157 -1.42 -9.44 -8.69
C ASP A 157 -1.63 -9.49 -10.21
N VAL A 158 -2.84 -9.16 -10.67
CA VAL A 158 -3.16 -9.05 -12.10
C VAL A 158 -2.82 -7.63 -12.58
N PRO A 159 -2.03 -7.46 -13.66
CA PRO A 159 -1.72 -6.14 -14.20
C PRO A 159 -3.00 -5.38 -14.64
N SER A 160 -3.06 -4.10 -14.30
CA SER A 160 -4.13 -3.19 -14.73
C SER A 160 -3.61 -1.76 -14.85
N GLU A 161 -4.35 -0.91 -15.57
CA GLU A 161 -4.06 0.53 -15.63
C GLU A 161 -4.18 1.18 -14.26
N ALA A 162 -5.26 0.88 -13.53
CA ALA A 162 -5.49 1.40 -12.18
C ALA A 162 -4.35 1.06 -11.21
N ARG A 163 -3.86 -0.19 -11.23
CA ARG A 163 -2.69 -0.61 -10.43
C ARG A 163 -1.41 0.11 -10.84
N THR A 164 -1.23 0.36 -12.13
CA THR A 164 -0.09 1.14 -12.64
C THR A 164 -0.15 2.60 -12.17
N SER A 165 -1.34 3.19 -12.18
CA SER A 165 -1.59 4.54 -11.66
C SER A 165 -1.36 4.61 -10.14
N LEU A 166 -1.85 3.65 -9.38
CA LEU A 166 -1.58 3.55 -7.93
C LEU A 166 -0.08 3.37 -7.65
N ARG A 167 0.67 2.63 -8.47
CA ARG A 167 2.13 2.55 -8.32
C ARG A 167 2.79 3.92 -8.45
N ARG A 168 2.34 4.75 -9.41
CA ARG A 168 2.84 6.13 -9.56
C ARG A 168 2.48 7.00 -8.35
N VAL A 169 1.33 6.76 -7.72
CA VAL A 169 0.94 7.41 -6.45
C VAL A 169 1.92 7.01 -5.33
N LEU A 170 2.21 5.72 -5.15
CA LEU A 170 3.19 5.26 -4.16
C LEU A 170 4.56 5.91 -4.36
N GLU A 171 5.05 5.95 -5.60
CA GLU A 171 6.34 6.60 -5.91
C GLU A 171 6.33 8.12 -5.65
N ALA A 172 5.18 8.78 -5.81
CA ALA A 172 5.04 10.19 -5.44
C ALA A 172 5.08 10.40 -3.93
N HIS A 173 4.50 9.49 -3.14
CA HIS A 173 4.62 9.53 -1.67
C HIS A 173 6.06 9.28 -1.21
N ARG A 174 6.74 8.30 -1.79
CA ARG A 174 8.16 8.01 -1.52
C ARG A 174 9.07 9.20 -1.80
N SER A 175 8.83 9.92 -2.90
CA SER A 175 9.63 11.07 -3.28
C SER A 175 9.17 12.38 -2.63
N GLY A 176 8.19 12.36 -1.70
CA GLY A 176 7.62 13.56 -1.08
C GLY A 176 6.82 14.49 -2.02
N ARG A 177 6.50 14.05 -3.24
CA ARG A 177 5.69 14.81 -4.22
C ARG A 177 4.19 14.73 -3.93
N ALA A 178 3.77 13.72 -3.16
CA ALA A 178 2.43 13.59 -2.62
C ALA A 178 2.58 13.34 -1.12
N GLN A 179 2.25 14.33 -0.28
CA GLN A 179 2.16 14.18 1.18
C GLN A 179 0.75 14.54 1.60
#